data_AF-A0A7S2J9K1-F1
#
_entry.id   AF-A0A7S2J9K1-F1
#
_cell.length_a   1.000
_cell.length_b   1.000
_cell.length_c   1.000
_cell.angle_alpha   90.00
_cell.angle_beta   90.00
_cell.angle_gamma   90.00
#
_symmetry.space_group_name_H-M   'P 1'
#
loop_
_entity.id
_entity.type
_entity.pdbx_description
1 polymer ?
#
loop_
_entity_poly.entity_id
_entity_poly.type
_entity_poly.pdbx_seq_one_letter_code
_entity_poly.pdbx_strand_id
1 'polypeptide(L)'
;EASPLEITSSPSLNLLIEPDGTLRVTSVHEQIFSSPYTFVGAAFPQTSVPYAALREAGLAIGKACFERGLIGYMGIDFVSFFDNDGQLRLWAVDLNPRLTHTAVTFSFFDFLVGGSFDVVNGRYSISTDGKAEGGKEGGSGPQQRSYVMNEMLYHPGLKAIHHSAFFHMCRLKGVSFDLQEKGGTVFNLMDSFMGGVIGIVAVGTSILDSLRKFADCLDFIQKQVGPATGGKPSSMTHEVSFKDVIKSIKALVDSQVGDNNKHTSQPMPLPAPSQLKLNAPALAEMLPSSGPALPAIAGQQLKPLPAPSKRYLDTKQ
;
A
#
# COMPACT_ATOMS: atom_id res chain seq x y z
N GLU A 1 22.93 2.33 3.92
CA GLU A 1 21.79 2.13 4.84
C GLU A 1 21.81 0.67 5.29
N ALA A 2 21.69 0.41 6.59
CA ALA A 2 21.82 -0.95 7.13
C ALA A 2 20.52 -1.72 6.88
N SER A 3 20.53 -2.61 5.89
CA SER A 3 19.43 -3.52 5.59
C SER A 3 19.83 -4.95 5.99
N PRO A 4 18.98 -5.73 6.67
CA PRO A 4 19.27 -7.12 6.99
C PRO A 4 19.49 -7.93 5.70
N LEU A 5 20.35 -8.95 5.77
CA LEU A 5 20.70 -9.79 4.61
C LEU A 5 19.48 -10.55 4.06
N GLU A 6 18.57 -10.97 4.93
CA GLU A 6 17.34 -11.65 4.57
C GLU A 6 16.13 -10.91 5.17
N ILE A 7 15.26 -10.42 4.30
CA ILE A 7 13.99 -9.78 4.68
C ILE A 7 12.88 -10.81 4.49
N THR A 8 12.09 -11.03 5.54
CA THR A 8 10.91 -11.89 5.51
C THR A 8 9.69 -11.16 4.95
N SER A 9 9.48 -9.90 5.33
CA SER A 9 8.34 -9.10 4.86
C SER A 9 8.60 -7.60 4.97
N SER A 10 7.73 -6.79 4.36
CA SER A 10 7.90 -5.34 4.26
C SER A 10 6.58 -4.62 4.55
N PRO A 11 6.15 -4.60 5.82
CA PRO A 11 4.93 -3.91 6.21
C PRO A 11 5.11 -2.38 6.16
N SER A 12 4.05 -1.66 5.79
CA SER A 12 4.02 -0.20 5.75
C SER A 12 2.79 0.32 6.48
N LEU A 13 2.98 1.28 7.38
CA LEU A 13 1.91 1.88 8.18
C LEU A 13 1.73 3.33 7.77
N ASN A 14 0.48 3.72 7.48
CA ASN A 14 0.12 5.11 7.23
C ASN A 14 -0.58 5.69 8.46
N LEU A 15 -0.21 6.92 8.81
CA LEU A 15 -0.83 7.69 9.88
C LEU A 15 -0.97 9.17 9.50
N LEU A 16 -1.87 9.86 10.20
CA LEU A 16 -2.03 11.31 10.17
C LEU A 16 -1.66 11.85 11.56
N ILE A 17 -0.75 12.82 11.58
CA ILE A 17 -0.42 13.62 12.76
C ILE A 17 -1.24 14.91 12.69
N GLU A 18 -2.24 15.04 13.58
CA GLU A 18 -3.09 16.22 13.66
C GLU A 18 -2.34 17.40 14.32
N PRO A 19 -2.75 18.65 14.08
CA PRO A 19 -2.08 19.82 14.67
C PRO A 19 -2.07 19.87 16.20
N ASP A 20 -3.00 19.18 16.85
CA ASP A 20 -3.09 19.07 18.31
C ASP A 20 -2.23 17.94 18.91
N GLY A 21 -1.54 17.18 18.06
CA GLY A 21 -0.72 16.03 18.45
C GLY A 21 -1.47 14.69 18.46
N THR A 22 -2.76 14.68 18.11
CA THR A 22 -3.52 13.43 17.94
C THR A 22 -2.95 12.61 16.78
N LEU A 23 -2.66 11.34 17.03
CA LEU A 23 -2.17 10.40 16.02
C LEU A 23 -3.31 9.49 15.55
N ARG A 24 -3.50 9.42 14.23
CA ARG A 24 -4.53 8.56 13.61
C ARG A 24 -3.89 7.61 12.62
N VAL A 25 -3.81 6.32 12.97
CA VAL A 25 -3.43 5.28 12.01
C VAL A 25 -4.55 5.14 10.99
N THR A 26 -4.25 5.36 9.71
CA THR A 26 -5.24 5.33 8.64
C THR A 26 -5.34 3.95 7.99
N SER A 27 -4.21 3.27 7.81
CA SER A 27 -4.15 1.98 7.11
C SER A 27 -2.81 1.30 7.30
N VAL A 28 -2.76 -0.04 7.17
CA VAL A 28 -1.53 -0.81 7.24
C VAL A 28 -1.49 -1.84 6.12
N HIS A 29 -0.38 -1.89 5.40
CA HIS A 29 -0.20 -2.63 4.16
C HIS A 29 0.98 -3.59 4.22
N GLU A 30 0.89 -4.65 3.43
CA GLU A 30 2.06 -5.43 3.03
C GLU A 30 2.58 -4.90 1.69
N GLN A 31 3.82 -4.41 1.64
CA GLN A 31 4.42 -3.98 0.38
C GLN A 31 4.86 -5.20 -0.44
N ILE A 32 4.61 -5.16 -1.74
CA ILE A 32 4.96 -6.22 -2.68
C ILE A 32 6.12 -5.73 -3.52
N PHE A 33 7.19 -6.52 -3.58
CA PHE A 33 8.38 -6.23 -4.38
C PHE A 33 8.61 -7.32 -5.43
N SER A 34 9.21 -6.96 -6.58
CA SER A 34 9.65 -7.94 -7.59
C SER A 34 11.13 -8.27 -7.50
N SER A 35 11.91 -7.30 -7.07
CA SER A 35 13.32 -7.39 -6.70
C SER A 35 13.59 -6.38 -5.58
N PRO A 36 14.73 -6.45 -4.88
CA PRO A 36 15.06 -5.46 -3.85
C PRO A 36 14.82 -4.03 -4.35
N TYR A 37 14.07 -3.25 -3.56
CA TYR A 37 13.74 -1.85 -3.84
C TYR A 37 12.84 -1.60 -5.07
N THR A 38 12.37 -2.63 -5.77
CA THR A 38 11.39 -2.47 -6.86
C THR A 38 9.98 -2.76 -6.35
N PHE A 39 9.34 -1.71 -5.82
CA PHE A 39 7.96 -1.77 -5.36
C PHE A 39 7.01 -2.03 -6.54
N VAL A 40 6.14 -3.03 -6.42
CA VAL A 40 5.19 -3.42 -7.48
C VAL A 40 3.74 -3.39 -7.05
N GLY A 41 3.45 -2.94 -5.84
CA GLY A 41 2.09 -2.89 -5.32
C GLY A 41 2.04 -3.14 -3.83
N ALA A 42 0.84 -3.17 -3.29
CA ALA A 42 0.62 -3.47 -1.89
C ALA A 42 -0.65 -4.31 -1.69
N ALA A 43 -0.70 -5.04 -0.59
CA ALA A 43 -1.90 -5.72 -0.14
C ALA A 43 -2.39 -5.13 1.19
N PHE A 44 -3.70 -5.06 1.36
CA PHE A 44 -4.36 -4.66 2.59
C PHE A 44 -5.38 -5.74 3.00
N PRO A 45 -5.44 -6.14 4.28
CA PRO A 45 -4.56 -5.69 5.36
C PRO A 45 -3.19 -6.39 5.33
N GLN A 46 -2.26 -5.87 6.11
CA GLN A 46 -0.98 -6.50 6.42
C GLN A 46 -1.17 -7.75 7.29
N THR A 47 -0.42 -8.83 7.04
CA THR A 47 -0.57 -10.13 7.77
C THR A 47 0.74 -10.79 8.21
N SER A 48 1.89 -10.29 7.81
CA SER A 48 3.21 -10.92 8.02
C SER A 48 3.80 -10.78 9.43
N VAL A 49 3.28 -9.84 10.23
CA VAL A 49 3.75 -9.53 11.59
C VAL A 49 2.56 -9.25 12.51
N PRO A 50 2.71 -9.42 13.84
CA PRO A 50 1.68 -9.04 14.80
C PRO A 50 1.28 -7.57 14.67
N TYR A 51 0.05 -7.32 14.20
CA TYR A 51 -0.47 -5.98 13.94
C TYR A 51 -0.35 -5.03 15.14
N ALA A 52 -0.62 -5.52 16.36
CA ALA A 52 -0.50 -4.69 17.56
C ALA A 52 0.92 -4.15 17.75
N ALA A 53 1.95 -4.97 17.56
CA ALA A 53 3.34 -4.52 17.70
C ALA A 53 3.71 -3.48 16.64
N LEU A 54 3.29 -3.70 15.39
CA LEU A 54 3.49 -2.75 14.29
C LEU A 54 2.77 -1.42 14.53
N ARG A 55 1.52 -1.46 15.02
CA ARG A 55 0.75 -0.26 15.38
C ARG A 55 1.43 0.54 16.48
N GLU A 56 1.81 -0.09 17.59
CA GLU A 56 2.47 0.61 18.70
C GLU A 56 3.82 1.20 18.27
N ALA A 57 4.58 0.49 17.42
CA ALA A 57 5.81 1.04 16.82
C ALA A 57 5.53 2.29 15.99
N GLY A 58 4.52 2.24 15.10
CA GLY A 58 4.12 3.38 14.28
C GLY A 58 3.64 4.57 15.10
N LEU A 59 2.86 4.34 16.16
CA LEU A 59 2.41 5.39 17.08
C LEU A 59 3.58 6.02 17.85
N ALA A 60 4.54 5.22 18.32
CA ALA A 60 5.72 5.73 19.00
C ALA A 60 6.57 6.63 18.08
N ILE A 61 6.74 6.22 16.82
CA ILE A 61 7.42 7.02 15.79
C ILE A 61 6.62 8.30 15.50
N GLY A 62 5.32 8.20 15.28
CA GLY A 62 4.45 9.37 15.03
C GLY A 62 4.50 10.39 16.16
N LYS A 63 4.54 9.93 17.42
CA LYS A 63 4.71 10.80 18.59
C LYS A 63 6.05 11.53 18.55
N ALA A 64 7.13 10.80 18.29
CA ALA A 64 8.47 11.39 18.18
C ALA A 64 8.58 12.39 17.01
N CYS A 65 7.84 12.16 15.92
CA CYS A 65 7.74 13.09 14.79
C CYS A 65 6.99 14.37 15.17
N PHE A 66 5.87 14.27 15.88
CA PHE A 66 5.13 15.43 16.38
C PHE A 66 5.96 16.29 17.34
N GLU A 67 6.70 15.66 18.26
CA GLU A 67 7.63 16.36 19.18
C GLU A 67 8.74 17.13 18.43
N ARG A 68 9.00 16.78 17.16
CA ARG A 68 9.94 17.47 16.27
C ARG A 68 9.26 18.48 15.32
N GLY A 69 7.96 18.71 15.49
CA GLY A 69 7.19 19.69 14.73
C GLY A 69 6.63 19.18 13.39
N LEU A 70 6.62 17.87 13.15
CA LEU A 70 6.00 17.29 11.95
C LEU A 70 4.47 17.16 12.15
N ILE A 71 3.71 17.63 11.17
CA ILE A 71 2.24 17.59 11.12
C ILE A 71 1.83 17.14 9.72
N GLY A 72 0.75 16.37 9.61
CA GLY A 72 0.21 15.88 8.35
C GLY A 72 0.39 14.38 8.15
N TYR A 73 0.23 13.93 6.90
CA TYR A 73 0.31 12.51 6.54
C TYR A 73 1.75 11.99 6.61
N MET A 74 1.87 10.77 7.09
CA MET A 74 3.13 10.06 7.20
C MET A 74 2.95 8.58 6.90
N GLY A 75 3.75 8.05 5.98
CA GLY A 75 4.00 6.62 5.84
C GLY A 75 5.26 6.22 6.58
N ILE A 76 5.25 5.06 7.22
CA ILE A 76 6.41 4.46 7.89
C ILE A 76 6.59 3.08 7.29
N ASP A 77 7.73 2.87 6.64
CA ASP A 77 8.05 1.58 6.05
C ASP A 77 8.91 0.78 7.03
N PHE A 78 8.57 -0.48 7.17
CA PHE A 78 9.25 -1.42 8.04
C PHE A 78 9.73 -2.62 7.24
N VAL A 79 10.73 -3.31 7.79
CA VAL A 79 11.12 -4.65 7.37
C VAL A 79 11.04 -5.59 8.55
N SER A 80 10.60 -6.81 8.32
CA SER A 80 10.70 -7.89 9.29
C SER A 80 11.64 -8.98 8.83
N PHE A 81 12.33 -9.60 9.78
CA PHE A 81 13.29 -10.68 9.53
C PHE A 81 13.46 -11.52 10.79
N PHE A 82 13.88 -12.77 10.61
CA PHE A 82 14.33 -13.60 11.73
C PHE A 82 15.82 -13.34 11.98
N ASP A 83 16.17 -12.98 13.20
CA ASP A 83 17.57 -12.83 13.60
C ASP A 83 18.21 -14.19 13.92
N ASN A 84 19.53 -14.21 14.15
CA ASN A 84 20.31 -15.42 14.45
C ASN A 84 19.78 -16.21 15.67
N ASP A 85 19.02 -15.57 16.55
CA ASP A 85 18.34 -16.17 17.72
C ASP A 85 16.96 -16.77 17.38
N GLY A 86 16.59 -16.77 16.09
CA GLY A 86 15.29 -17.23 15.60
C GLY A 86 14.11 -16.32 15.96
N GLN A 87 14.36 -15.14 16.54
CA GLN A 87 13.30 -14.21 16.90
C GLN A 87 12.95 -13.30 15.73
N LEU A 88 11.65 -13.07 15.55
CA LEU A 88 11.15 -12.10 14.58
C LEU A 88 11.45 -10.69 15.08
N ARG A 89 12.19 -9.93 14.28
CA ARG A 89 12.47 -8.51 14.51
C ARG A 89 11.73 -7.65 13.51
N LEU A 90 11.45 -6.42 13.92
CA LEU A 90 10.81 -5.39 13.10
C LEU A 90 11.64 -4.11 13.19
N TRP A 91 12.11 -3.63 12.05
CA TRP A 91 12.88 -2.38 11.95
C TRP A 91 12.11 -1.38 11.10
N ALA A 92 12.03 -0.14 11.55
CA ALA A 92 11.62 0.97 10.70
C ALA A 92 12.80 1.34 9.80
N VAL A 93 12.56 1.40 8.49
CA VAL A 93 13.61 1.63 7.49
C VAL A 93 13.43 2.95 6.74
N ASP A 94 12.21 3.48 6.64
CA ASP A 94 11.98 4.75 5.95
C ASP A 94 10.80 5.52 6.54
N LEU A 95 10.84 6.85 6.41
CA LEU A 95 9.78 7.78 6.76
C LEU A 95 9.37 8.58 5.52
N ASN A 96 8.09 8.51 5.19
CA ASN A 96 7.48 9.20 4.06
C ASN A 96 6.57 10.33 4.60
N PRO A 97 7.06 11.55 4.88
CA PRO A 97 6.26 12.68 5.36
C PRO A 97 5.41 13.29 4.23
N ARG A 98 4.51 12.49 3.68
CA ARG A 98 3.60 12.82 2.58
C ARG A 98 2.40 11.90 2.63
N LEU A 99 1.36 12.27 1.89
CA LEU A 99 0.28 11.35 1.56
C LEU A 99 0.81 10.27 0.61
N THR A 100 0.96 9.05 1.10
CA THR A 100 1.53 7.93 0.34
C THR A 100 0.51 7.35 -0.65
N HIS A 101 1.01 6.65 -1.67
CA HIS A 101 0.15 5.96 -2.64
C HIS A 101 -0.79 4.94 -1.96
N THR A 102 -0.30 4.22 -0.95
CA THR A 102 -1.10 3.26 -0.18
C THR A 102 -2.17 3.96 0.67
N ALA A 103 -1.90 5.15 1.21
CA ALA A 103 -2.89 5.96 1.94
C ALA A 103 -3.99 6.52 1.01
N VAL A 104 -3.62 7.02 -0.18
CA VAL A 104 -4.60 7.46 -1.19
C VAL A 104 -5.48 6.30 -1.61
N THR A 105 -4.87 5.14 -1.90
CA THR A 105 -5.60 3.94 -2.32
C THR A 105 -6.56 3.46 -1.25
N PHE A 106 -6.12 3.48 0.02
CA PHE A 106 -6.98 3.10 1.12
C PHE A 106 -8.19 4.04 1.23
N SER A 107 -7.98 5.35 1.09
CA SER A 107 -9.07 6.33 1.11
C SER A 107 -10.06 6.11 -0.05
N PHE A 108 -9.56 5.75 -1.23
CA PHE A 108 -10.39 5.40 -2.38
C PHE A 108 -11.18 4.09 -2.16
N PHE A 109 -10.52 3.08 -1.63
CA PHE A 109 -11.13 1.80 -1.23
C PHE A 109 -12.25 2.02 -0.19
N ASP A 110 -11.97 2.81 0.86
CA ASP A 110 -12.93 3.13 1.92
C ASP A 110 -14.16 3.85 1.37
N PHE A 111 -13.95 4.81 0.46
CA PHE A 111 -15.04 5.50 -0.24
C PHE A 111 -15.92 4.54 -1.06
N LEU A 112 -15.33 3.61 -1.81
CA LEU A 112 -16.07 2.69 -2.67
C LEU A 112 -16.82 1.61 -1.88
N VAL A 113 -16.21 1.11 -0.82
CA VAL A 113 -16.73 -0.01 -0.04
C VAL A 113 -17.67 0.47 1.06
N GLY A 114 -17.43 1.64 1.65
CA GLY A 114 -18.28 2.23 2.69
C GLY A 114 -18.46 1.30 3.89
N GLY A 115 -17.35 0.78 4.42
CA GLY A 115 -17.28 -0.03 5.63
C GLY A 115 -16.60 0.71 6.78
N SER A 116 -15.93 -0.03 7.65
CA SER A 116 -15.19 0.52 8.78
C SER A 116 -13.84 -0.16 8.95
N PHE A 117 -12.82 0.64 9.27
CA PHE A 117 -11.50 0.15 9.65
C PHE A 117 -11.39 0.03 11.17
N ASP A 118 -11.21 -1.20 11.63
CA ASP A 118 -10.87 -1.49 13.01
C ASP A 118 -9.37 -1.25 13.22
N VAL A 119 -9.04 -0.07 13.74
CA VAL A 119 -7.66 0.32 14.07
C VAL A 119 -7.02 -0.56 15.14
N VAL A 120 -7.80 -1.29 15.94
CA VAL A 120 -7.28 -2.17 16.99
C VAL A 120 -6.77 -3.47 16.38
N ASN A 121 -7.49 -4.02 15.42
CA ASN A 121 -7.20 -5.33 14.82
C ASN A 121 -6.61 -5.24 13.39
N GLY A 122 -6.57 -4.06 12.79
CA GLY A 122 -6.05 -3.85 11.44
C GLY A 122 -6.94 -4.43 10.35
N ARG A 123 -8.23 -4.62 10.63
CA ARG A 123 -9.17 -5.28 9.71
C ARG A 123 -10.21 -4.30 9.23
N TYR A 124 -10.69 -4.51 8.01
CA TYR A 124 -11.77 -3.73 7.45
C TYR A 124 -13.00 -4.61 7.25
N SER A 125 -14.15 -4.11 7.68
CA SER A 125 -15.40 -4.83 7.59
C SER A 125 -16.53 -3.96 7.07
N ILE A 126 -17.48 -4.58 6.38
CA ILE A 126 -18.75 -3.97 6.02
C ILE A 126 -19.86 -4.57 6.87
N SER A 127 -20.83 -3.74 7.27
CA SER A 127 -22.09 -4.26 7.80
C SER A 127 -22.97 -4.74 6.65
N THR A 128 -23.64 -5.87 6.87
CA THR A 128 -24.62 -6.46 5.95
C THR A 128 -26.05 -6.11 6.32
N ASP A 129 -26.28 -5.06 7.12
CA ASP A 129 -27.61 -4.62 7.60
C ASP A 129 -28.52 -4.02 6.50
N GLY A 130 -28.40 -4.47 5.25
CA GLY A 130 -29.37 -4.25 4.19
C GLY A 130 -30.51 -5.25 4.31
N LYS A 131 -31.73 -4.75 4.57
CA LYS A 131 -32.98 -5.52 4.51
C LYS A 131 -33.04 -6.36 3.24
N ALA A 132 -32.84 -7.67 3.36
CA ALA A 132 -33.30 -8.61 2.35
C ALA A 132 -34.83 -8.55 2.34
N GLU A 133 -35.43 -7.81 1.41
CA GLU A 133 -36.83 -7.99 1.04
C GLU A 133 -36.96 -9.38 0.41
N GLY A 134 -37.24 -10.38 1.25
CA GLY A 134 -37.36 -11.77 0.84
C GLY A 134 -36.57 -12.68 1.77
N GLY A 135 -37.28 -13.25 2.75
CA GLY A 135 -36.69 -14.00 3.85
C GLY A 135 -35.79 -15.14 3.39
N LYS A 136 -34.49 -14.98 3.70
CA LYS A 136 -33.61 -16.07 4.12
C LYS A 136 -32.73 -15.53 5.25
N GLU A 137 -32.99 -16.01 6.46
CA GLU A 137 -32.09 -15.86 7.59
C GLU A 137 -30.75 -16.51 7.23
N GLY A 138 -29.76 -15.68 6.87
CA GLY A 138 -28.47 -16.16 6.39
C GLY A 138 -27.37 -15.14 6.65
N GLY A 139 -26.78 -15.21 7.85
CA GLY A 139 -25.46 -14.63 8.17
C GLY A 139 -25.41 -13.12 8.38
N SER A 140 -26.02 -12.61 9.45
CA SER A 140 -25.91 -11.21 9.90
C SER A 140 -24.59 -10.93 10.63
N GLY A 141 -23.46 -11.14 9.95
CA GLY A 141 -22.12 -10.92 10.51
C GLY A 141 -21.32 -9.90 9.69
N PRO A 142 -20.40 -9.15 10.33
CA PRO A 142 -19.52 -8.23 9.61
C PRO A 142 -18.67 -9.00 8.60
N GLN A 143 -18.76 -8.64 7.33
CA GLN A 143 -17.95 -9.27 6.29
C GLN A 143 -16.64 -8.53 6.12
N GLN A 144 -15.53 -9.26 6.12
CA GLN A 144 -14.22 -8.66 5.89
C GLN A 144 -14.03 -8.25 4.43
N ARG A 145 -13.22 -7.23 4.23
CA ARG A 145 -12.74 -6.81 2.92
C ARG A 145 -11.24 -6.60 2.96
N SER A 146 -10.62 -6.94 1.84
CA SER A 146 -9.20 -6.81 1.57
C SER A 146 -9.02 -6.33 0.15
N TYR A 147 -7.83 -5.82 -0.17
CA TYR A 147 -7.50 -5.49 -1.55
C TYR A 147 -6.03 -5.70 -1.87
N VAL A 148 -5.75 -5.82 -3.16
CA VAL A 148 -4.40 -5.77 -3.74
C VAL A 148 -4.38 -4.64 -4.75
N MET A 149 -3.29 -3.89 -4.79
CA MET A 149 -3.20 -2.69 -5.61
C MET A 149 -1.86 -2.54 -6.32
N ASN A 150 -1.88 -1.84 -7.45
CA ASN A 150 -0.74 -1.26 -8.14
C ASN A 150 -1.19 0.07 -8.77
N GLU A 151 -0.52 1.18 -8.49
CA GLU A 151 -0.93 2.50 -9.04
C GLU A 151 -0.42 2.77 -10.46
N MET A 152 0.71 2.17 -10.85
CA MET A 152 1.45 2.54 -12.07
C MET A 152 1.82 1.31 -12.89
N LEU A 153 0.81 0.58 -13.33
CA LEU A 153 0.99 -0.58 -14.19
C LEU A 153 1.20 -0.10 -15.63
N TYR A 154 2.42 -0.22 -16.13
CA TYR A 154 2.75 0.17 -17.49
C TYR A 154 2.67 -1.03 -18.45
N HIS A 155 1.92 -0.87 -19.54
CA HIS A 155 2.01 -1.75 -20.69
C HIS A 155 1.97 -0.95 -22.00
N PRO A 156 2.95 -1.12 -22.93
CA PRO A 156 3.03 -0.31 -24.14
C PRO A 156 1.78 -0.45 -25.04
N GLY A 157 1.22 -1.66 -25.12
CA GLY A 157 0.00 -1.91 -25.89
C GLY A 157 -1.27 -1.21 -25.35
N LEU A 158 -1.29 -0.77 -24.08
CA LEU A 158 -2.41 0.02 -23.54
C LEU A 158 -2.49 1.41 -24.19
N LYS A 159 -1.38 1.96 -24.72
CA LYS A 159 -1.38 3.23 -25.47
C LYS A 159 -2.25 3.18 -26.73
N ALA A 160 -2.40 2.00 -27.32
CA ALA A 160 -3.11 1.82 -28.57
C ALA A 160 -4.63 1.60 -28.39
N ILE A 161 -5.10 1.43 -27.15
CA ILE A 161 -6.51 1.11 -26.86
C ILE A 161 -7.20 2.34 -26.29
N HIS A 162 -8.34 2.73 -26.90
CA HIS A 162 -9.22 3.73 -26.31
C HIS A 162 -9.85 3.23 -25.02
N HIS A 163 -9.83 4.06 -23.97
CA HIS A 163 -10.39 3.71 -22.65
C HIS A 163 -11.83 3.22 -22.71
N SER A 164 -12.69 3.81 -23.56
CA SER A 164 -14.08 3.38 -23.73
C SER A 164 -14.18 1.93 -24.20
N ALA A 165 -13.36 1.53 -25.18
CA ALA A 165 -13.30 0.16 -25.67
C ALA A 165 -12.73 -0.79 -24.60
N PHE A 166 -11.65 -0.38 -23.93
CA PHE A 166 -11.04 -1.15 -22.84
C PHE A 166 -12.05 -1.46 -21.73
N PHE A 167 -12.72 -0.44 -21.18
CA PHE A 167 -13.66 -0.63 -20.08
C PHE A 167 -14.94 -1.36 -20.50
N HIS A 168 -15.38 -1.22 -21.75
CA HIS A 168 -16.46 -2.04 -22.28
C HIS A 168 -16.09 -3.54 -22.26
N MET A 169 -14.87 -3.87 -22.70
CA MET A 169 -14.37 -5.25 -22.69
C MET A 169 -14.17 -5.78 -21.27
N CYS A 170 -13.66 -4.96 -20.34
CA CYS A 170 -13.56 -5.30 -18.92
C CYS A 170 -14.92 -5.70 -18.35
N ARG A 171 -15.97 -4.90 -18.61
CA ARG A 171 -17.33 -5.18 -18.14
C ARG A 171 -17.91 -6.47 -18.72
N LEU A 172 -17.68 -6.75 -20.01
CA LEU A 172 -18.12 -8.01 -20.64
C LEU A 172 -17.44 -9.25 -20.05
N LYS A 173 -16.24 -9.10 -19.48
CA LYS A 173 -15.48 -10.19 -18.84
C LYS A 173 -15.62 -10.22 -17.33
N GLY A 174 -16.45 -9.37 -16.74
CA GLY A 174 -16.64 -9.28 -15.28
C GLY A 174 -15.44 -8.71 -14.53
N VAL A 175 -14.49 -8.05 -15.23
CA VAL A 175 -13.38 -7.31 -14.62
C VAL A 175 -13.89 -5.91 -14.29
N SER A 176 -14.75 -5.81 -13.28
CA SER A 176 -15.34 -4.55 -12.83
C SER A 176 -15.67 -4.63 -11.35
N PHE A 177 -15.85 -3.47 -10.74
CA PHE A 177 -16.33 -3.37 -9.37
C PHE A 177 -17.86 -3.45 -9.33
N ASP A 178 -18.36 -4.28 -8.43
CA ASP A 178 -19.78 -4.42 -8.15
C ASP A 178 -20.12 -3.61 -6.88
N LEU A 179 -21.04 -2.64 -7.04
CA LEU A 179 -21.48 -1.76 -5.95
C LEU A 179 -22.34 -2.48 -4.91
N GLN A 180 -23.06 -3.54 -5.29
CA GLN A 180 -23.90 -4.32 -4.38
C GLN A 180 -23.04 -5.25 -3.54
N GLU A 181 -22.15 -6.01 -4.18
CA GLU A 181 -21.23 -6.93 -3.49
C GLU A 181 -20.06 -6.19 -2.80
N LYS A 182 -19.86 -4.91 -3.14
CA LYS A 182 -18.76 -4.07 -2.65
C LYS A 182 -17.41 -4.75 -2.85
N GLY A 183 -17.18 -5.24 -4.07
CA GLY A 183 -16.02 -6.03 -4.44
C GLY A 183 -15.80 -6.11 -5.95
N GLY A 184 -14.61 -6.57 -6.36
CA GLY A 184 -14.22 -6.62 -7.77
C GLY A 184 -13.07 -5.67 -8.09
N THR A 185 -12.88 -5.38 -9.39
CA THR A 185 -11.71 -4.63 -9.87
C THR A 185 -12.07 -3.21 -10.24
N VAL A 186 -11.30 -2.26 -9.71
CA VAL A 186 -11.39 -0.84 -10.01
C VAL A 186 -10.11 -0.39 -10.69
N PHE A 187 -10.23 0.50 -11.65
CA PHE A 187 -9.10 1.11 -12.32
C PHE A 187 -8.91 2.56 -11.87
N ASN A 188 -7.68 2.90 -11.48
CA ASN A 188 -7.29 4.30 -11.26
C ASN A 188 -6.67 4.84 -12.54
N LEU A 189 -7.25 5.88 -13.12
CA LEU A 189 -6.74 6.49 -14.33
C LEU A 189 -5.77 7.61 -13.95
N MET A 190 -4.49 7.38 -14.22
CA MET A 190 -3.48 8.43 -14.12
C MET A 190 -3.63 9.41 -15.30
N ASP A 191 -3.22 10.65 -15.08
CA ASP A 191 -3.37 11.78 -16.01
C ASP A 191 -2.97 11.43 -17.46
N SER A 192 -3.63 12.08 -18.40
CA SER A 192 -3.51 12.02 -19.87
C SER A 192 -2.09 12.10 -20.44
N PHE A 193 -1.12 12.60 -19.67
CA PHE A 193 0.29 12.63 -20.07
C PHE A 193 0.99 11.26 -20.00
N MET A 194 0.47 10.31 -19.22
CA MET A 194 1.07 8.99 -19.02
C MET A 194 0.34 7.90 -19.82
N GLY A 195 0.48 7.95 -21.15
CA GLY A 195 -0.11 6.94 -22.02
C GLY A 195 0.36 5.52 -21.66
N GLY A 196 -0.58 4.57 -21.58
CA GLY A 196 -0.30 3.16 -21.35
C GLY A 196 -0.04 2.77 -19.89
N VAL A 197 -0.31 3.69 -18.95
CA VAL A 197 -0.29 3.42 -17.51
C VAL A 197 -1.71 3.36 -16.98
N ILE A 198 -1.99 2.36 -16.15
CA ILE A 198 -3.26 2.23 -15.44
C ILE A 198 -3.00 1.77 -14.02
N GLY A 199 -3.75 2.30 -13.05
CA GLY A 199 -3.77 1.75 -11.70
C GLY A 199 -4.86 0.68 -11.58
N ILE A 200 -4.61 -0.34 -10.77
CA ILE A 200 -5.54 -1.44 -10.52
C ILE A 200 -5.69 -1.59 -9.01
N VAL A 201 -6.93 -1.68 -8.54
CA VAL A 201 -7.29 -2.08 -7.18
C VAL A 201 -8.27 -3.24 -7.29
N ALA A 202 -7.88 -4.41 -6.81
CA ALA A 202 -8.73 -5.59 -6.78
C ALA A 202 -9.21 -5.84 -5.35
N VAL A 203 -10.51 -5.70 -5.12
CA VAL A 203 -11.17 -5.85 -3.82
C VAL A 203 -11.81 -7.23 -3.72
N GLY A 204 -11.54 -7.93 -2.62
CA GLY A 204 -12.08 -9.25 -2.33
C GLY A 204 -12.46 -9.42 -0.86
N THR A 205 -12.96 -10.61 -0.54
CA THR A 205 -13.35 -10.99 0.84
C THR A 205 -12.17 -11.54 1.65
N SER A 206 -11.07 -11.88 0.98
CA SER A 206 -9.79 -12.31 1.56
C SER A 206 -8.63 -11.88 0.67
N ILE A 207 -7.41 -11.89 1.21
CA ILE A 207 -6.19 -11.54 0.45
C ILE A 207 -6.06 -12.45 -0.77
N LEU A 208 -6.30 -13.75 -0.63
CA LEU A 208 -6.26 -14.70 -1.74
C LEU A 208 -7.31 -14.40 -2.81
N ASP A 209 -8.54 -14.06 -2.41
CA ASP A 209 -9.59 -13.66 -3.36
C ASP A 209 -9.20 -12.38 -4.13
N SER A 210 -8.63 -11.42 -3.41
CA SER A 210 -8.14 -10.15 -3.98
C SER A 210 -6.97 -10.38 -4.96
N LEU A 211 -6.01 -11.23 -4.60
CA LEU A 211 -4.90 -11.64 -5.45
C LEU A 211 -5.38 -12.36 -6.72
N ARG A 212 -6.38 -13.25 -6.61
CA ARG A 212 -6.97 -13.94 -7.76
C ARG A 212 -7.65 -12.96 -8.72
N LYS A 213 -8.49 -12.05 -8.20
CA LYS A 213 -9.11 -10.99 -9.00
C LYS A 213 -8.08 -10.10 -9.69
N PHE A 214 -6.99 -9.78 -8.98
CA PHE A 214 -5.88 -9.02 -9.55
C PHE A 214 -5.18 -9.80 -10.68
N ALA A 215 -4.88 -11.09 -10.46
CA ALA A 215 -4.27 -11.96 -11.46
C ALA A 215 -5.15 -12.13 -12.70
N ASP A 216 -6.46 -12.31 -12.53
CA ASP A 216 -7.44 -12.41 -13.62
C ASP A 216 -7.48 -11.12 -14.44
N CYS A 217 -7.38 -9.96 -13.79
CA CYS A 217 -7.29 -8.67 -14.47
C CYS A 217 -6.00 -8.54 -15.29
N LEU A 218 -4.86 -8.96 -14.75
CA LEU A 218 -3.58 -8.93 -15.49
C LEU A 218 -3.62 -9.87 -16.70
N ASP A 219 -4.14 -11.09 -16.53
CA ASP A 219 -4.29 -12.05 -17.63
C ASP A 219 -5.23 -11.52 -18.72
N PHE A 220 -6.34 -10.90 -18.32
CA PHE A 220 -7.25 -10.23 -19.25
C PHE A 220 -6.53 -9.13 -20.04
N ILE A 221 -5.81 -8.23 -19.36
CA ILE A 221 -5.05 -7.17 -20.04
C ILE A 221 -4.08 -7.81 -21.04
N GLN A 222 -3.26 -8.77 -20.62
CA GLN A 222 -2.29 -9.43 -21.50
C GLN A 222 -2.93 -10.06 -22.74
N LYS A 223 -4.13 -10.64 -22.61
CA LYS A 223 -4.88 -11.20 -23.76
C LYS A 223 -5.39 -10.13 -24.72
N GLN A 224 -5.70 -8.92 -24.24
CA GLN A 224 -6.17 -7.81 -25.07
C GLN A 224 -5.03 -7.08 -25.79
N VAL A 225 -3.91 -6.83 -25.10
CA VAL A 225 -2.81 -6.00 -25.61
C VAL A 225 -1.59 -6.79 -26.09
N GLY A 226 -1.65 -8.12 -25.99
CA GLY A 226 -0.54 -9.01 -26.33
C GLY A 226 0.52 -9.12 -25.23
N PRO A 227 1.60 -9.88 -25.49
CA PRO A 227 2.72 -9.99 -24.56
C PRO A 227 3.43 -8.64 -24.38
N ALA A 228 3.89 -8.38 -23.15
CA ALA A 228 4.72 -7.21 -22.84
C ALA A 228 6.12 -7.37 -23.47
N THR A 229 6.25 -7.04 -24.75
CA THR A 229 7.49 -7.17 -25.54
C THR A 229 8.38 -5.92 -25.52
N GLY A 230 7.97 -4.86 -24.82
CA GLY A 230 8.75 -3.63 -24.65
C GLY A 230 9.44 -3.57 -23.28
N GLY A 231 10.68 -3.06 -23.25
CA GLY A 231 11.36 -2.69 -22.00
C GLY A 231 10.68 -1.52 -21.28
N LYS A 232 11.05 -1.27 -20.02
CA LYS A 232 10.58 -0.09 -19.26
C LYS A 232 10.82 1.19 -20.08
N PRO A 233 9.88 2.15 -20.11
CA PRO A 233 10.14 3.47 -20.65
C PRO A 233 11.35 4.07 -19.93
N SER A 234 12.35 4.48 -20.70
CA SER A 234 13.59 5.10 -20.18
C SER A 234 13.36 6.46 -19.50
N SER A 235 12.15 7.01 -19.59
CA SER A 235 11.81 8.36 -19.15
C SER A 235 11.30 8.46 -17.71
N MET A 236 10.96 7.36 -17.03
CA MET A 236 10.23 7.39 -15.75
C MET A 236 10.78 6.38 -14.75
N THR A 237 11.21 6.89 -13.58
CA THR A 237 11.93 6.13 -12.54
C THR A 237 11.04 5.20 -11.70
N HIS A 238 9.72 5.36 -11.74
CA HIS A 238 8.79 4.66 -10.82
C HIS A 238 7.88 3.63 -11.49
N GLU A 239 8.00 3.42 -12.80
CA GLU A 239 7.20 2.41 -13.49
C GLU A 239 7.75 1.00 -13.26
N VAL A 240 6.84 0.05 -13.13
CA VAL A 240 7.15 -1.37 -12.98
C VAL A 240 6.78 -2.08 -14.27
N SER A 241 7.64 -2.99 -14.73
CA SER A 241 7.31 -3.80 -15.89
C SER A 241 6.09 -4.65 -15.59
N PHE A 242 5.11 -4.66 -16.49
CA PHE A 242 3.93 -5.55 -16.42
C PHE A 242 4.31 -7.00 -16.12
N LYS A 243 5.43 -7.47 -16.68
CA LYS A 243 5.98 -8.82 -16.44
C LYS A 243 6.38 -9.05 -14.98
N ASP A 244 6.98 -8.05 -14.34
CA ASP A 244 7.41 -8.14 -12.95
C ASP A 244 6.19 -8.21 -12.01
N VAL A 245 5.18 -7.40 -12.29
CA VAL A 245 3.91 -7.43 -11.54
C VAL A 245 3.25 -8.82 -11.66
N ILE A 246 3.13 -9.37 -12.87
CA ILE A 246 2.59 -10.72 -13.09
C ILE A 246 3.36 -11.77 -12.29
N LYS A 247 4.70 -11.70 -12.33
CA LYS A 247 5.56 -12.67 -11.63
C LYS A 247 5.34 -12.59 -10.11
N SER A 248 5.35 -11.39 -9.53
CA SER A 248 5.16 -11.20 -8.10
C SER A 248 3.76 -11.62 -7.64
N ILE A 249 2.71 -11.26 -8.37
CA ILE A 249 1.32 -11.64 -8.01
C ILE A 249 1.13 -13.16 -8.10
N LYS A 250 1.66 -13.82 -9.15
CA LYS A 250 1.59 -15.28 -9.25
C LYS A 250 2.28 -15.98 -8.08
N ALA A 251 3.49 -15.54 -7.73
CA ALA A 251 4.22 -16.10 -6.60
C ALA A 251 3.45 -15.95 -5.28
N LEU A 252 2.78 -14.80 -5.07
CA LEU A 252 1.94 -14.59 -3.89
C LEU A 252 0.69 -15.46 -3.87
N VAL A 253 0.02 -15.65 -5.02
CA VAL A 253 -1.12 -16.58 -5.13
C VAL A 253 -0.69 -18.00 -4.77
N ASP A 254 0.44 -18.46 -5.32
CA ASP A 254 0.95 -19.82 -5.07
C ASP A 254 1.31 -20.02 -3.59
N SER A 255 1.95 -19.03 -2.95
CA SER A 255 2.25 -19.05 -1.52
C SER A 255 0.98 -19.15 -0.67
N GLN A 256 -0.03 -18.31 -0.95
CA GLN A 256 -1.29 -18.27 -0.21
C GLN A 256 -2.11 -19.56 -0.37
N VAL A 257 -2.07 -20.19 -1.55
CA VAL A 257 -2.70 -21.50 -1.79
C VAL A 257 -1.95 -22.61 -1.04
N GLY A 258 -0.61 -22.59 -1.06
CA GLY A 258 0.23 -23.53 -0.32
C GLY A 258 -0.03 -23.48 1.19
N ASP A 259 -0.18 -22.27 1.75
CA ASP A 259 -0.47 -22.08 3.17
C ASP A 259 -1.90 -22.50 3.55
N ASN A 260 -2.88 -22.27 2.68
CA ASN A 260 -4.25 -22.75 2.88
C ASN A 260 -4.35 -24.28 2.82
N ASN A 261 -3.58 -24.94 1.96
CA ASN A 261 -3.52 -26.41 1.93
C ASN A 261 -2.83 -26.95 3.19
N LYS A 262 -1.80 -26.25 3.67
CA LYS A 262 -1.16 -26.57 4.95
C LYS A 262 -2.07 -26.31 6.14
N HIS A 263 -3.03 -25.39 6.11
CA HIS A 263 -3.99 -25.13 7.21
C HIS A 263 -4.97 -26.29 7.52
N THR A 264 -4.85 -27.45 6.86
CA THR A 264 -5.36 -28.73 7.40
C THR A 264 -4.47 -29.32 8.52
N SER A 265 -3.27 -28.75 8.72
CA SER A 265 -2.43 -28.81 9.91
C SER A 265 -2.13 -27.38 10.39
N GLN A 266 -2.08 -27.17 11.71
CA GLN A 266 -2.12 -25.82 12.29
C GLN A 266 -1.05 -24.86 11.72
N PRO A 267 -1.39 -23.59 11.38
CA PRO A 267 -0.39 -22.56 11.11
C PRO A 267 0.60 -22.46 12.27
N MET A 268 1.89 -22.24 11.96
CA MET A 268 2.81 -21.75 13.00
C MET A 268 2.23 -20.43 13.56
N PRO A 269 1.98 -20.35 14.88
CA PRO A 269 1.44 -19.14 15.46
C PRO A 269 2.44 -18.01 15.27
N LEU A 270 1.94 -16.85 14.79
CA LEU A 270 2.70 -15.61 14.83
C LEU A 270 3.20 -15.41 16.28
N PRO A 271 4.46 -15.02 16.48
CA PRO A 271 5.00 -14.83 17.82
C PRO A 271 4.15 -13.82 18.58
N ALA A 272 3.98 -14.03 19.88
CA ALA A 272 3.22 -13.12 20.72
C ALA A 272 3.84 -11.71 20.64
N PRO A 273 3.06 -10.62 20.75
CA PRO A 273 3.60 -9.25 20.69
C PRO A 273 4.78 -9.00 21.65
N SER A 274 4.84 -9.71 22.77
CA SER A 274 5.93 -9.66 23.77
C SER A 274 7.27 -10.22 23.29
N GLN A 275 7.28 -11.03 22.22
CA GLN A 275 8.48 -11.61 21.64
C GLN A 275 9.09 -10.74 20.53
N LEU A 276 8.38 -9.69 20.10
CA LEU A 276 8.89 -8.74 19.11
C LEU A 276 9.78 -7.70 19.80
N LYS A 277 11.06 -7.69 19.44
CA LYS A 277 11.99 -6.62 19.86
C LYS A 277 12.02 -5.52 18.79
N LEU A 278 11.56 -4.33 19.17
CA LEU A 278 11.81 -3.11 18.40
C LEU A 278 13.28 -2.74 18.57
N ASN A 279 14.08 -2.99 17.55
CA ASN A 279 15.46 -2.55 17.52
C ASN A 279 15.50 -1.28 16.67
N ALA A 280 15.71 -0.13 17.31
CA ALA A 280 16.30 1.00 16.60
C ALA A 280 17.78 0.66 16.37
N PRO A 281 18.34 0.82 15.15
CA PRO A 281 19.78 0.72 14.99
C PRO A 281 20.45 1.69 15.97
N ALA A 282 21.56 1.25 16.58
CA ALA A 282 22.29 2.02 17.57
C ALA A 282 22.85 3.32 16.95
N LEU A 283 22.03 4.38 16.97
CA LEU A 283 22.45 5.75 16.66
C LEU A 283 23.44 6.30 17.72
N ALA A 284 23.67 5.55 18.81
CA ALA A 284 24.53 5.94 19.91
C ALA A 284 26.04 5.96 19.55
N GLU A 285 26.48 5.33 18.46
CA GLU A 285 27.91 5.28 18.08
C GLU A 285 28.30 6.23 16.93
N MET A 286 27.39 7.09 16.46
CA MET A 286 27.68 8.07 15.40
C MET A 286 27.57 9.55 15.84
N LEU A 287 27.55 9.84 17.14
CA LEU A 287 27.74 11.22 17.61
C LEU A 287 29.22 11.59 17.49
N PRO A 288 29.64 12.52 16.61
CA PRO A 288 30.96 13.10 16.74
C PRO A 288 31.01 13.85 18.08
N SER A 289 32.11 13.67 18.79
CA SER A 289 32.42 14.36 20.04
C SER A 289 32.17 15.86 19.91
N SER A 290 31.61 16.42 20.98
CA SER A 290 31.28 17.83 21.17
C SER A 290 32.33 18.80 20.59
N GLY A 291 32.05 19.33 19.40
CA GLY A 291 32.63 20.58 18.90
C GLY A 291 31.85 21.78 19.44
N PRO A 292 32.43 23.00 19.41
CA PRO A 292 31.83 24.15 20.08
C PRO A 292 30.47 24.50 19.47
N ALA A 293 29.50 24.78 20.35
CA ALA A 293 28.15 25.16 19.98
C ALA A 293 28.17 26.40 19.06
N LEU A 294 27.65 26.24 17.84
CA LEU A 294 27.30 27.37 16.99
C LEU A 294 26.15 28.14 17.67
N PRO A 295 26.25 29.46 17.85
CA PRO A 295 25.18 30.23 18.49
C PRO A 295 23.93 30.21 17.62
N ALA A 296 22.78 29.99 18.26
CA ALA A 296 21.46 30.06 17.65
C ALA A 296 21.26 31.45 17.03
N ILE A 297 21.19 31.52 15.69
CA ILE A 297 20.81 32.74 14.99
C ILE A 297 19.29 32.86 15.09
N ALA A 298 18.85 33.88 15.83
CA ALA A 298 17.46 34.28 15.93
C ALA A 298 16.86 34.52 14.52
N GLY A 299 15.60 34.08 14.35
CA GLY A 299 14.93 33.93 13.06
C GLY A 299 15.08 35.09 12.08
N GLN A 300 15.62 34.77 10.90
CA GLN A 300 15.29 35.53 9.69
C GLN A 300 13.96 35.03 9.14
N GLN A 301 12.98 35.92 9.05
CA GLN A 301 11.79 35.69 8.23
C GLN A 301 12.24 35.30 6.82
N LEU A 302 11.89 34.10 6.38
CA LEU A 302 12.03 33.69 4.98
C LEU A 302 11.18 34.65 4.14
N LYS A 303 11.81 35.31 3.15
CA LYS A 303 11.08 36.16 2.20
C LYS A 303 10.01 35.32 1.49
N PRO A 304 8.78 35.85 1.31
CA PRO A 304 7.76 35.18 0.52
C PRO A 304 8.30 34.84 -0.87
N LEU A 305 7.94 33.65 -1.37
CA LEU A 305 8.24 33.25 -2.74
C LEU A 305 7.67 34.28 -3.72
N PRO A 306 8.40 34.63 -4.80
CA PRO A 306 7.88 35.52 -5.82
C PRO A 306 6.63 34.92 -6.47
N ALA A 307 5.69 35.78 -6.85
CA ALA A 307 4.47 35.37 -7.54
C ALA A 307 4.79 34.55 -8.81
N PRO A 308 3.98 33.53 -9.13
CA PRO A 308 4.22 32.67 -10.27
C PRO A 308 4.27 33.48 -11.57
N SER A 309 5.24 33.14 -12.42
CA SER A 309 5.46 33.78 -13.72
C SER A 309 4.21 33.67 -14.60
N LYS A 310 3.72 34.81 -15.11
CA LYS A 310 2.54 34.93 -16.01
C LYS A 310 2.65 34.19 -17.35
N ARG A 311 3.73 33.44 -17.58
CA ARG A 311 4.00 32.69 -18.82
C ARG A 311 3.01 31.55 -19.11
N TYR A 312 2.13 31.21 -18.16
CA TYR A 312 1.08 30.19 -18.30
C TYR A 312 -0.33 30.75 -18.53
N LEU A 313 -0.50 32.07 -18.71
CA LEU A 313 -1.83 32.70 -18.90
C LEU A 313 -2.10 33.23 -20.31
N ASP A 314 -1.19 33.04 -21.28
CA ASP A 314 -1.46 33.37 -22.69
C ASP A 314 -1.97 32.13 -23.46
N THR A 315 -3.23 31.75 -23.20
CA THR A 315 -4.06 31.08 -24.19
C THR A 315 -4.91 32.15 -24.87
N LYS A 316 -4.40 32.72 -25.97
CA LYS A 316 -5.24 33.51 -26.88
C LYS A 316 -6.24 32.57 -27.59
N GLN A 317 -7.49 33.01 -27.54
CA GLN A 317 -8.60 32.57 -28.39
C GLN A 317 -8.27 32.68 -29.88
#